data_AF-A0A7C1YH85-F1
#
_entry.id   AF-A0A7C1YH85-F1
#
_cell.length_a   1.000
_cell.length_b   1.000
_cell.length_c   1.000
_cell.angle_alpha   90.00
_cell.angle_beta   90.00
_cell.angle_gamma   90.00
#
_symmetry.space_group_name_H-M   'P 1'
#
loop_
_entity.id
_entity.type
_entity.pdbx_description
1 polymer ?
#
loop_
_entity_poly.entity_id
_entity_poly.type
_entity_poly.pdbx_seq_one_letter_code
_entity_poly.pdbx_strand_id
1 'polypeptide(L)'
;MPRFVLGIAFVLIASLSGPAFGATAPLEDALSEKVMGNPNAPVTIIEYASLSCSHCKAFHRDSLPKIKKEYIDTGKVKLIYRDFPLGSLALAGSMLARCAGTLKFFGMVDALFKAQ
;
A
#
# COMPACT_ATOMS: atom_id res chain seq x y z
N MET A 1 35.42 -32.41 19.78
CA MET A 1 34.93 -32.28 18.39
C MET A 1 33.47 -31.81 18.22
N PRO A 2 32.53 -31.78 19.21
CA PRO A 2 31.14 -31.34 18.94
C PRO A 2 30.89 -29.83 19.11
N ARG A 3 31.81 -29.08 19.73
CA ARG A 3 31.63 -27.63 19.98
C ARG A 3 31.89 -26.75 18.74
N PHE A 4 32.62 -27.25 17.75
CA PHE A 4 32.94 -26.50 16.53
C PHE A 4 31.81 -26.54 15.50
N VAL A 5 31.06 -27.65 15.44
CA VAL A 5 29.94 -27.84 14.50
C VAL A 5 28.74 -26.95 14.87
N LEU A 6 28.53 -26.71 16.17
CA LEU A 6 27.43 -25.87 16.66
C LEU A 6 27.63 -24.37 16.34
N GLY A 7 28.87 -23.92 16.23
CA GLY A 7 29.20 -22.52 15.87
C GLY A 7 28.99 -22.21 14.39
N ILE A 8 29.26 -23.16 13.50
CA ILE A 8 29.12 -23.00 12.05
C ILE A 8 27.63 -22.93 11.65
N ALA A 9 26.77 -23.70 12.33
CA ALA A 9 25.32 -23.67 12.09
C ALA A 9 24.68 -22.32 12.45
N PHE A 10 25.18 -21.61 13.47
CA PHE A 10 24.65 -20.30 13.87
C PHE A 10 25.06 -19.18 12.92
N VAL A 11 26.27 -19.26 12.34
CA VAL A 11 26.78 -18.29 11.36
C VAL A 11 26.07 -18.40 10.01
N LEU A 12 25.66 -19.62 9.62
CA LEU A 12 24.91 -19.87 8.37
C LEU A 12 23.46 -19.37 8.40
N ILE A 13 22.84 -19.22 9.57
CA ILE A 13 21.46 -18.69 9.69
C ILE A 13 21.47 -17.15 9.66
N ALA A 14 22.51 -16.51 10.19
CA ALA A 14 22.62 -15.05 10.24
C ALA A 14 22.86 -14.38 8.88
N SER A 15 23.39 -15.12 7.89
CA SER A 15 23.68 -14.61 6.55
C SER A 15 22.48 -14.59 5.59
N LEU A 16 21.31 -15.13 5.98
CA LEU A 16 20.06 -14.94 5.22
C LEU A 16 19.27 -13.68 5.64
N SER A 17 19.66 -13.03 6.73
CA SER A 17 19.13 -11.72 7.12
C SER A 17 19.98 -10.61 6.50
N GLY A 18 19.90 -10.48 5.17
CA GLY A 18 20.24 -9.20 4.52
C GLY A 18 19.40 -8.08 5.14
N PRO A 19 19.89 -6.82 5.15
CA PRO A 19 19.16 -5.74 5.78
C PRO A 19 17.81 -5.61 5.09
N ALA A 20 16.73 -5.79 5.84
CA ALA A 20 15.37 -5.43 5.41
C ALA A 20 15.20 -3.89 5.40
N PHE A 21 16.19 -3.17 4.88
CA PHE A 21 16.03 -1.78 4.49
C PHE A 21 15.18 -1.78 3.23
N GLY A 22 13.90 -1.46 3.43
CA GLY A 22 12.82 -1.36 2.47
C GLY A 22 13.20 -1.62 1.02
N ALA A 23 12.77 -2.77 0.50
CA ALA A 23 12.64 -2.95 -0.94
C ALA A 23 11.67 -1.86 -1.43
N THR A 24 12.22 -0.74 -1.90
CA THR A 24 11.47 0.27 -2.62
C THR A 24 10.90 -0.41 -3.83
N ALA A 25 9.59 -0.30 -4.05
CA ALA A 25 9.00 -0.80 -5.28
C ALA A 25 9.77 -0.22 -6.49
N PRO A 26 9.96 -1.01 -7.56
CA PRO A 26 10.49 -0.51 -8.83
C PRO A 26 9.79 0.80 -9.23
N LEU A 27 10.50 1.71 -9.90
CA LEU A 27 9.93 3.01 -10.25
C LEU A 27 8.65 2.87 -11.07
N GLU A 28 8.64 1.90 -11.99
CA GLU A 28 7.48 1.51 -12.80
C GLU A 28 6.30 1.12 -11.92
N ASP A 29 6.54 0.30 -10.89
CA ASP A 29 5.53 -0.07 -9.91
C ASP A 29 5.11 1.14 -9.09
N ALA A 30 6.04 1.98 -8.64
CA ALA A 30 5.73 3.16 -7.85
C ALA A 30 4.86 4.17 -8.61
N LEU A 31 5.05 4.30 -9.92
CA LEU A 31 4.32 5.23 -10.79
C LEU A 31 3.04 4.64 -11.38
N SER A 32 2.91 3.31 -11.44
CA SER A 32 1.73 2.62 -11.97
C SER A 32 0.42 3.03 -11.29
N GLU A 33 -0.67 2.88 -12.03
CA GLU A 33 -2.02 3.15 -11.55
C GLU A 33 -2.39 2.16 -10.43
N LYS A 34 -3.00 2.68 -9.36
CA LYS A 34 -3.35 1.90 -8.17
C LYS A 34 -4.80 1.50 -8.25
N VAL A 35 -5.02 0.24 -8.63
CA VAL A 35 -6.33 -0.35 -8.90
C VAL A 35 -6.73 -1.30 -7.78
N MET A 36 -7.90 -1.08 -7.19
CA MET A 36 -8.57 -1.98 -6.26
C MET A 36 -9.71 -2.70 -6.98
N GLY A 37 -9.77 -4.03 -6.86
CA GLY A 37 -10.80 -4.87 -7.47
C GLY A 37 -10.39 -5.48 -8.80
N ASN A 38 -11.38 -5.99 -9.54
CA ASN A 38 -11.15 -6.63 -10.84
C ASN A 38 -10.77 -5.57 -11.91
N PRO A 39 -9.59 -5.64 -12.55
CA PRO A 39 -9.20 -4.65 -13.58
C PRO A 39 -10.13 -4.62 -14.79
N ASN A 40 -10.91 -5.69 -15.02
CA ASN A 40 -11.89 -5.82 -16.09
C ASN A 40 -13.33 -5.48 -15.64
N ALA A 41 -13.53 -4.92 -14.45
CA ALA A 41 -14.85 -4.49 -13.99
C ALA A 41 -15.47 -3.47 -14.97
N PRO A 42 -16.79 -3.56 -15.25
CA PRO A 42 -17.44 -2.74 -16.27
C PRO A 42 -17.54 -1.26 -15.90
N VAL A 43 -17.49 -0.93 -14.59
CA VAL A 43 -17.57 0.44 -14.09
C VAL A 43 -16.26 0.81 -13.38
N THR A 44 -15.79 2.03 -13.60
CA THR A 44 -14.57 2.57 -12.97
C THR A 44 -14.90 3.78 -12.12
N ILE A 45 -14.49 3.76 -10.85
CA ILE A 45 -14.46 4.92 -9.98
C ILE A 45 -13.02 5.42 -9.91
N ILE A 46 -12.79 6.70 -10.15
CA ILE A 46 -11.47 7.33 -9.96
C ILE A 46 -11.58 8.27 -8.77
N GLU A 47 -10.87 7.94 -7.69
CA GLU A 47 -10.80 8.74 -6.48
C GLU A 47 -9.52 9.59 -6.50
N TYR A 48 -9.69 10.91 -6.37
CA TYR A 48 -8.60 11.82 -6.08
C TYR A 48 -8.65 12.16 -4.60
N ALA A 49 -7.65 11.72 -3.84
CA ALA A 49 -7.65 11.87 -2.39
C ALA A 49 -6.34 12.45 -1.87
N SER A 50 -6.47 13.22 -0.79
CA SER A 50 -5.34 13.79 -0.06
C SER A 50 -5.22 13.13 1.30
N LEU A 51 -4.01 12.67 1.63
CA LEU A 51 -3.73 12.05 2.93
C LEU A 51 -3.82 13.03 4.12
N SER A 52 -3.89 14.34 3.86
CA SER A 52 -4.14 15.37 4.88
C SER A 52 -5.61 15.82 4.97
N CYS A 53 -6.51 15.27 4.15
CA CYS A 53 -7.92 15.65 4.14
C CYS A 53 -8.76 14.81 5.11
N SER A 54 -9.48 15.45 6.04
CA SER A 54 -10.36 14.80 7.03
C SER A 54 -11.59 14.14 6.40
N HIS A 55 -12.11 14.70 5.31
CA HIS A 55 -13.24 14.10 4.58
C HIS A 55 -12.80 12.84 3.80
N CYS A 56 -11.59 12.82 3.24
CA CYS A 56 -11.03 11.62 2.63
C CYS A 56 -10.86 10.51 3.67
N LYS A 57 -10.34 10.83 4.87
CA LYS A 57 -10.28 9.89 6.00
C LYS A 57 -11.65 9.31 6.34
N ALA A 58 -12.67 10.17 6.46
CA ALA A 58 -14.04 9.73 6.76
C ALA A 58 -14.58 8.79 5.66
N PHE A 59 -14.35 9.12 4.38
CA PHE A 59 -14.73 8.24 3.27
C PHE A 59 -14.06 6.86 3.38
N HIS A 60 -12.74 6.82 3.57
CA HIS A 60 -11.99 5.56 3.70
C HIS A 60 -12.41 4.74 4.93
N ARG A 61 -12.83 5.39 6.02
CA ARG A 61 -13.30 4.72 7.24
C ARG A 61 -14.73 4.20 7.12
N ASP A 62 -15.65 5.00 6.58
CA ASP A 62 -17.09 4.76 6.74
C ASP A 62 -17.80 4.29 5.46
N SER A 63 -17.36 4.80 4.31
CA SER A 63 -18.05 4.62 3.01
C SER A 63 -17.35 3.58 2.14
N LEU A 64 -16.02 3.68 1.99
CA LEU A 64 -15.23 2.77 1.16
C LEU A 64 -15.42 1.30 1.56
N PRO A 65 -15.50 0.89 2.84
CA PRO A 65 -15.72 -0.51 3.19
C PRO A 65 -17.05 -1.06 2.67
N LYS A 66 -18.12 -0.25 2.67
CA LYS A 66 -19.43 -0.63 2.13
C LYS A 66 -19.38 -0.76 0.61
N ILE A 67 -18.80 0.25 -0.07
CA ILE A 67 -18.60 0.25 -1.52
C ILE A 67 -17.76 -0.96 -1.95
N LYS A 68 -16.69 -1.24 -1.20
CA LYS A 68 -15.80 -2.36 -1.45
C LYS A 68 -16.56 -3.68 -1.38
N LYS A 69 -17.29 -3.92 -0.29
CA LYS A 69 -18.05 -5.16 -0.10
C LYS A 69 -19.13 -5.36 -1.17
N GLU A 70 -19.88 -4.32 -1.51
CA GLU A 70 -21.05 -4.43 -2.39
C GLU A 70 -20.70 -4.43 -3.88
N TYR A 71 -19.64 -3.71 -4.28
CA TYR A 71 -19.35 -3.45 -5.69
C TYR A 71 -17.95 -3.84 -6.14
N ILE A 72 -16.92 -3.62 -5.32
CA ILE A 72 -15.52 -3.90 -5.72
C ILE A 72 -15.23 -5.40 -5.61
N ASP A 73 -15.55 -6.00 -4.47
CA ASP A 73 -15.32 -7.42 -4.19
C ASP A 73 -16.22 -8.33 -5.05
N THR A 74 -17.36 -7.80 -5.51
CA THR A 74 -18.27 -8.49 -6.44
C THR A 74 -17.88 -8.32 -7.91
N GLY A 75 -16.81 -7.58 -8.21
CA GLY A 75 -16.32 -7.35 -9.57
C GLY A 75 -17.17 -6.42 -10.43
N LYS A 76 -18.18 -5.75 -9.85
CA LYS A 76 -19.04 -4.79 -10.56
C LYS A 76 -18.32 -3.48 -10.84
N VAL A 77 -17.43 -3.08 -9.94
CA VAL A 77 -16.69 -1.81 -9.99
C VAL A 77 -15.21 -2.06 -9.72
N LYS A 78 -14.33 -1.30 -10.38
CA LYS A 78 -12.95 -1.11 -9.93
C LYS A 78 -12.75 0.32 -9.43
N LEU A 79 -11.94 0.47 -8.40
CA LEU A 79 -11.54 1.77 -7.88
C LEU A 79 -10.09 2.05 -8.25
N ILE A 80 -9.85 3.23 -8.82
CA ILE A 80 -8.53 3.76 -9.11
C ILE A 80 -8.26 4.88 -8.11
N TYR A 81 -7.21 4.74 -7.31
CA TYR A 81 -6.78 5.79 -6.38
C TYR A 81 -5.72 6.66 -7.06
N ARG A 82 -5.90 7.97 -6.99
CA ARG A 82 -4.97 8.98 -7.49
C ARG A 82 -4.63 9.97 -6.37
N ASP A 83 -3.33 10.15 -6.18
CA ASP A 83 -2.81 11.09 -5.20
C ASP A 83 -3.20 12.53 -5.57
N PHE A 84 -3.81 13.25 -4.64
CA PHE A 84 -4.07 14.68 -4.73
C PHE A 84 -3.50 15.39 -3.50
N PRO A 85 -2.17 15.46 -3.35
CA PRO A 85 -1.53 15.96 -2.13
C PRO A 85 -1.76 17.47 -1.97
N LEU A 86 -2.33 17.85 -0.82
CA LEU A 86 -2.53 19.24 -0.41
C LEU A 86 -1.46 19.59 0.61
N GLY A 87 -0.30 20.05 0.12
CA GLY A 87 0.85 20.42 0.93
C GLY A 87 1.92 19.33 1.06
N SER A 88 3.04 19.70 1.68
CA SER A 88 4.25 18.86 1.77
C SER A 88 4.05 17.59 2.58
N LEU A 89 3.27 17.64 3.66
CA LEU A 89 2.99 16.46 4.49
C LEU A 89 2.18 15.40 3.71
N ALA A 90 1.15 15.83 2.98
CA ALA A 90 0.37 14.93 2.14
C ALA A 90 1.20 14.35 1.00
N LEU A 91 2.07 15.18 0.39
CA LEU A 91 3.00 14.74 -0.66
C LEU A 91 3.95 13.66 -0.14
N ALA A 92 4.54 13.86 1.04
CA ALA A 92 5.40 12.86 1.68
C ALA A 92 4.64 11.56 1.97
N GLY A 93 3.40 11.65 2.46
CA GLY A 93 2.53 10.51 2.66
C GLY A 93 2.26 9.73 1.36
N SER A 94 1.98 10.44 0.25
CA SER A 94 1.75 9.81 -1.06
C SER A 94 2.99 9.12 -1.59
N MET A 95 4.18 9.72 -1.41
CA MET A 95 5.45 9.09 -1.75
C MET A 95 5.66 7.80 -0.94
N LEU A 96 5.43 7.83 0.38
CA LEU A 96 5.53 6.66 1.24
C LEU A 96 4.55 5.55 0.84
N ALA A 97 3.30 5.91 0.50
CA ALA A 97 2.31 4.97 -0.01
C ALA A 97 2.78 4.30 -1.31
N ARG A 98 3.34 5.07 -2.25
CA ARG A 98 3.86 4.54 -3.51
C ARG A 98 5.08 3.65 -3.35
N CYS A 99 5.99 3.97 -2.42
CA CYS A 99 7.15 3.13 -2.11
C CYS A 99 6.75 1.72 -1.63
N ALA A 100 5.55 1.54 -1.08
CA ALA A 100 5.05 0.24 -0.64
C ALA A 100 4.75 -0.74 -1.81
N GLY A 101 4.68 -0.23 -3.05
CA GLY A 101 4.39 -1.04 -4.24
C GLY A 101 2.93 -1.46 -4.34
N THR A 102 2.55 -2.04 -5.48
CA THR A 102 1.14 -2.32 -5.82
C THR A 102 0.43 -3.23 -4.82
N LEU A 103 1.14 -4.24 -4.29
CA LEU A 103 0.55 -5.19 -3.33
C LEU A 103 0.20 -4.57 -1.98
N LYS A 104 0.99 -3.59 -1.50
CA LYS A 104 0.83 -2.99 -0.16
C LYS A 104 0.28 -1.58 -0.20
N PHE A 105 0.14 -0.97 -1.38
CA PHE A 105 -0.30 0.42 -1.56
C PHE A 105 -1.55 0.76 -0.75
N PHE A 106 -2.66 0.02 -0.95
CA PHE A 106 -3.92 0.32 -0.26
C PHE A 106 -3.84 0.07 1.25
N GLY A 107 -3.03 -0.90 1.69
CA GLY A 107 -2.77 -1.11 3.12
C GLY A 107 -1.99 0.06 3.74
N MET A 108 -1.03 0.62 3.00
CA MET A 108 -0.29 1.81 3.42
C MET A 108 -1.17 3.06 3.45
N VAL A 109 -2.01 3.26 2.43
CA VAL A 109 -2.99 4.36 2.39
C VAL A 109 -3.95 4.28 3.58
N ASP A 110 -4.50 3.11 3.89
CA ASP A 110 -5.36 2.89 5.06
C ASP A 110 -4.64 3.19 6.37
N ALA A 111 -3.39 2.72 6.53
CA ALA A 111 -2.59 3.01 7.71
C ALA A 111 -2.34 4.51 7.89
N LEU A 112 -2.05 5.24 6.81
CA LEU A 112 -1.81 6.68 6.84
C LEU A 112 -3.09 7.47 7.18
N PHE A 113 -4.24 7.12 6.62
CA PHE A 113 -5.51 7.75 6.99
C PHE A 113 -5.91 7.46 8.46
N LYS A 114 -5.59 6.28 8.97
CA LYS A 114 -5.79 5.97 10.40
C LYS A 114 -4.89 6.80 11.32
N ALA A 115 -3.71 7.19 10.84
CA ALA A 115 -2.74 7.99 11.59
C ALA A 115 -2.94 9.52 11.47
N GLN A 116 -3.80 9.99 10.56
CA GLN A 116 -4.16 11.41 10.39
C GLN A 116 -4.89 11.98 11.62
#